data_AF-A0A9E2X6K7-F1
#
_entry.id   AF-A0A9E2X6K7-F1
#
_cell.length_a   1.000
_cell.length_b   1.000
_cell.length_c   1.000
_cell.angle_alpha   90.00
_cell.angle_beta   90.00
_cell.angle_gamma   90.00
#
_symmetry.space_group_name_H-M   'P 1'
#
loop_
_entity.id
_entity.type
_entity.pdbx_description
1 polymer ?
#
loop_
_entity_poly.entity_id
_entity_poly.type
_entity_poly.pdbx_seq_one_letter_code
_entity_poly.pdbx_strand_id
1 'polypeptide(L)'
;MPPSRDPADETRRVELPPSETGPVPVSVAHADTRWFGIPPPLILLGLAAASFAGAIACFTGPWPFGLILLGVSGLFGAGFVEVAKRRPGTAFTRLSADVAVGVRRRAGASLELLWARTRAVAERERVHTARSVIESERRAARLRLAEAERSEDDSEAAMLRERLYQLDQAETALGEQAGPRIAQADERVRQVRFAAAKTMVVVPEPYPPPDEGDPPTPAPVPEPYPPPDEDTRRPAA
;
A
#
# COMPACT_ATOMS: atom_id res chain seq x y z
N MET A 1 -31.66 90.96 28.40
CA MET A 1 -32.33 89.80 27.79
C MET A 1 -32.12 88.59 28.69
N PRO A 2 -33.17 88.08 29.36
CA PRO A 2 -33.09 86.87 30.16
C PRO A 2 -33.17 85.61 29.25
N PRO A 3 -32.48 84.50 29.59
CA PRO A 3 -32.55 83.27 28.82
C PRO A 3 -33.93 82.61 28.95
N SER A 4 -34.51 82.21 27.80
CA SER A 4 -35.76 81.47 27.71
C SER A 4 -35.59 80.08 28.31
N ARG A 5 -36.31 79.78 29.40
CA ARG A 5 -36.45 78.42 29.94
C ARG A 5 -37.51 77.69 29.12
N ASP A 6 -37.07 76.91 28.14
CA ASP A 6 -37.92 76.00 27.39
C ASP A 6 -38.28 74.80 28.31
N PRO A 7 -39.56 74.51 28.57
CA PRO A 7 -39.97 73.38 29.43
C PRO A 7 -39.55 72.01 28.87
N ALA A 8 -39.06 71.94 27.62
CA ALA A 8 -38.53 70.72 27.03
C ALA A 8 -37.14 70.29 27.56
N ASP A 9 -36.44 71.15 28.31
CA ASP A 9 -35.11 70.87 28.87
C ASP A 9 -35.19 70.34 30.33
N GLU A 10 -36.35 69.81 30.72
CA GLU A 10 -36.54 69.13 32.00
C GLU A 10 -36.06 67.67 31.89
N THR A 11 -34.77 67.44 32.15
CA THR A 11 -34.21 66.10 32.27
C THR A 11 -34.84 65.36 33.45
N ARG A 12 -35.91 64.61 33.19
CA ARG A 12 -36.56 63.75 34.17
C ARG A 12 -35.61 62.59 34.51
N ARG A 13 -35.10 62.57 35.74
CA ARG A 13 -34.36 61.41 36.27
C ARG A 13 -35.32 60.22 36.30
N VAL A 14 -35.21 59.36 35.29
CA VAL A 14 -35.84 58.04 35.29
C VAL A 14 -34.92 57.14 36.09
N GLU A 15 -35.39 56.66 37.23
CA GLU A 15 -34.69 55.62 37.98
C GLU A 15 -34.59 54.38 37.09
N LEU A 16 -33.37 54.01 36.71
CA LEU A 16 -33.14 52.76 36.00
C LEU A 16 -33.56 51.62 36.93
N PRO A 17 -34.29 50.61 36.42
CA PRO A 17 -34.58 49.42 37.20
C PRO A 17 -33.27 48.83 37.73
N PRO A 18 -33.25 48.31 38.97
CA PRO A 18 -32.05 47.80 39.59
C PRO A 18 -31.42 46.75 38.68
N SER A 19 -30.10 46.79 38.54
CA SER A 19 -29.36 45.81 37.75
C SER A 19 -29.67 44.41 38.29
N GLU A 20 -30.39 43.61 37.50
CA GLU A 20 -30.63 42.18 37.77
C GLU A 20 -29.31 41.42 37.56
N THR A 21 -28.32 41.67 38.41
CA THR A 21 -27.06 40.91 38.49
C THR A 21 -27.25 39.66 39.37
N GLY A 22 -28.40 39.01 39.25
CA GLY A 22 -28.61 37.67 39.79
C GLY A 22 -27.97 36.64 38.86
N PRO A 23 -27.56 35.47 39.36
CA PRO A 23 -27.14 34.36 38.51
C PRO A 23 -28.35 33.88 37.69
N VAL A 24 -28.51 34.45 36.50
CA VAL A 24 -29.50 33.99 35.53
C VAL A 24 -29.02 32.64 35.01
N PRO A 25 -29.79 31.54 35.18
CA PRO A 25 -29.38 30.24 34.66
C PRO A 25 -29.41 30.30 33.13
N VAL A 26 -28.25 30.54 32.53
CA VAL A 26 -28.08 30.47 31.08
C VAL A 26 -28.03 28.99 30.70
N SER A 27 -29.15 28.43 30.24
CA SER A 27 -29.17 27.09 29.67
C SER A 27 -28.56 27.13 28.27
N VAL A 28 -27.29 26.73 28.16
CA VAL A 28 -26.61 26.63 26.86
C VAL A 28 -27.06 25.34 26.17
N ALA A 29 -28.12 25.44 25.37
CA ALA A 29 -28.55 24.36 24.50
C ALA A 29 -27.53 24.16 23.37
N HIS A 30 -26.75 23.08 23.45
CA HIS A 30 -25.84 22.71 22.38
C HIS A 30 -26.63 22.06 21.25
N ALA A 31 -26.54 22.64 20.05
CA ALA A 31 -27.15 22.08 18.86
C ALA A 31 -26.31 20.88 18.37
N ASP A 32 -26.67 19.68 18.81
CA ASP A 32 -26.10 18.44 18.26
C ASP A 32 -26.54 18.29 16.80
N THR A 33 -25.57 18.16 15.89
CA THR A 33 -25.85 17.98 14.47
C THR A 33 -26.41 16.57 14.23
N ARG A 34 -27.74 16.43 14.29
CA ARG A 34 -28.47 15.20 13.94
C ARG A 34 -28.73 15.18 12.44
N TRP A 35 -27.97 14.36 11.71
CA TRP A 35 -28.17 14.18 10.27
C TRP A 35 -29.29 13.17 10.07
N PHE A 36 -30.46 13.65 9.65
CA PHE A 36 -31.57 12.80 9.25
C PHE A 36 -31.24 12.13 7.90
N GLY A 37 -31.39 10.81 7.82
CA GLY A 37 -31.29 10.05 6.57
C GLY A 37 -29.89 9.49 6.23
N ILE A 38 -28.84 9.80 7.00
CA ILE A 38 -27.52 9.16 6.81
C ILE A 38 -27.39 8.01 7.82
N PRO A 39 -27.22 6.76 7.37
CA PRO A 39 -27.07 5.62 8.28
C PRO A 39 -25.81 5.82 9.16
N PRO A 40 -25.88 5.52 10.46
CA PRO A 40 -24.72 5.54 11.35
C PRO A 40 -23.55 4.75 10.75
N PRO A 41 -22.30 5.21 10.90
CA PRO A 41 -21.12 4.55 10.31
C PRO A 41 -21.02 3.07 10.66
N LEU A 42 -21.40 2.71 11.89
CA LEU A 42 -21.39 1.32 12.36
C LEU A 42 -22.37 0.43 11.59
N ILE A 43 -23.50 0.97 11.12
CA ILE A 43 -24.46 0.22 10.30
C ILE A 43 -23.87 -0.03 8.91
N LEU A 44 -23.24 0.97 8.29
CA LEU A 44 -22.56 0.81 7.00
C LEU A 44 -21.44 -0.23 7.08
N LEU A 45 -20.64 -0.19 8.16
CA LEU A 45 -19.59 -1.17 8.40
C LEU A 45 -20.16 -2.58 8.60
N GLY A 46 -21.22 -2.70 9.40
CA GLY A 46 -21.91 -3.97 9.62
C GLY A 46 -22.47 -4.56 8.32
N LEU A 47 -23.11 -3.74 7.49
CA LEU A 47 -23.60 -4.15 6.17
C LEU A 47 -22.47 -4.58 5.23
N ALA A 48 -21.34 -3.85 5.22
CA ALA A 48 -20.16 -4.22 4.45
C ALA A 48 -19.61 -5.59 4.89
N ALA A 49 -19.46 -5.81 6.20
CA ALA A 49 -18.97 -7.07 6.74
C ALA A 49 -19.93 -8.25 6.49
N ALA A 50 -21.24 -8.03 6.69
CA ALA A 50 -22.26 -9.05 6.46
C ALA A 50 -22.33 -9.46 4.98
N SER A 51 -22.32 -8.49 4.06
CA SER A 51 -22.29 -8.77 2.63
C SER A 51 -20.99 -9.46 2.18
N PHE A 52 -19.84 -9.11 2.78
CA PHE A 52 -18.58 -9.79 2.54
C PHE A 52 -18.60 -11.25 2.97
N ALA A 53 -19.11 -11.53 4.18
CA ALA A 53 -19.27 -12.90 4.68
C ALA A 53 -20.24 -13.71 3.79
N GLY A 54 -21.35 -13.08 3.36
CA GLY A 54 -22.28 -13.66 2.39
C GLY A 54 -21.61 -13.98 1.05
N ALA A 55 -20.76 -13.08 0.55
CA ALA A 55 -19.99 -13.31 -0.68
C ALA A 55 -19.11 -14.56 -0.57
N ILE A 56 -18.39 -14.72 0.55
CA ILE A 56 -17.55 -15.91 0.82
C ILE A 56 -18.41 -17.18 0.86
N ALA A 57 -19.56 -17.15 1.54
CA ALA A 57 -20.45 -18.29 1.62
C ALA A 57 -20.99 -18.71 0.23
N CYS A 58 -21.27 -17.75 -0.65
CA CYS A 58 -21.76 -18.05 -2.01
C CYS A 58 -20.71 -18.71 -2.91
N PHE A 59 -19.42 -18.69 -2.57
CA PHE A 59 -18.38 -19.34 -3.38
C PHE A 59 -18.46 -20.87 -3.39
N THR A 60 -19.16 -21.51 -2.43
CA THR A 60 -19.42 -22.96 -2.48
C THR A 60 -20.62 -23.32 -3.36
N GLY A 61 -21.32 -22.34 -3.91
CA GLY A 61 -22.52 -22.56 -4.71
C GLY A 61 -22.55 -21.62 -5.92
N PRO A 62 -23.57 -20.74 -6.05
CA PRO A 62 -23.70 -19.88 -7.21
C PRO A 62 -22.72 -18.70 -7.13
N TRP A 63 -21.50 -18.93 -7.63
CA TRP A 63 -20.39 -17.98 -7.64
C TRP A 63 -20.72 -16.58 -8.21
N PRO A 64 -21.64 -16.39 -9.20
CA PRO A 64 -21.94 -15.05 -9.70
C PRO A 64 -22.59 -14.15 -8.64
N PHE A 65 -23.45 -14.69 -7.77
CA PHE A 65 -24.03 -13.91 -6.67
C PHE A 65 -22.98 -13.52 -5.64
N GLY A 66 -21.97 -14.38 -5.42
CA GLY A 66 -20.82 -14.06 -4.59
C GLY A 66 -20.09 -12.81 -5.08
N LEU A 67 -19.87 -12.68 -6.40
CA LEU A 67 -19.26 -11.48 -6.98
C LEU A 67 -20.13 -10.22 -6.84
N ILE A 68 -21.44 -10.35 -7.01
CA ILE A 68 -22.38 -9.22 -6.80
C ILE A 68 -22.32 -8.76 -5.34
N LEU A 69 -22.40 -9.69 -4.38
CA LEU A 69 -22.30 -9.41 -2.94
C LEU A 69 -20.95 -8.77 -2.58
N LEU A 70 -19.86 -9.22 -3.20
CA LEU A 70 -18.53 -8.63 -3.03
C LEU A 70 -18.51 -7.17 -3.49
N GLY A 71 -19.12 -6.86 -4.65
CA GLY A 71 -19.26 -5.49 -5.15
C GLY A 71 -20.09 -4.60 -4.21
N VAL A 72 -21.23 -5.11 -3.72
CA VAL A 72 -22.08 -4.42 -2.74
C VAL A 72 -21.35 -4.16 -1.43
N SER A 73 -20.58 -5.13 -0.94
CA SER A 73 -19.73 -4.97 0.24
C SER A 73 -18.71 -3.83 0.07
N GLY A 74 -18.06 -3.79 -1.10
CA GLY A 74 -17.15 -2.70 -1.46
C GLY A 74 -17.83 -1.33 -1.46
N LEU A 75 -19.06 -1.23 -1.98
CA LEU A 75 -19.84 0.02 -2.00
C LEU A 75 -20.18 0.50 -0.58
N PHE A 76 -20.63 -0.40 0.30
CA PHE A 76 -20.88 -0.06 1.70
C PHE A 76 -19.60 0.35 2.44
N GLY A 77 -18.49 -0.34 2.20
CA GLY A 77 -17.18 0.02 2.74
C GLY A 77 -16.73 1.42 2.29
N ALA A 78 -16.93 1.76 1.02
CA ALA A 78 -16.64 3.10 0.50
C ALA A 78 -17.51 4.18 1.16
N GLY A 79 -18.81 3.91 1.32
CA GLY A 79 -19.73 4.79 2.05
C GLY A 79 -19.31 5.02 3.50
N PHE A 80 -18.88 3.96 4.20
CA PHE A 80 -18.34 4.07 5.56
C PHE A 80 -17.12 5.00 5.60
N VAL A 81 -16.16 4.85 4.68
CA VAL A 81 -14.97 5.71 4.61
C VAL A 81 -15.34 7.17 4.35
N GLU A 82 -16.31 7.44 3.47
CA GLU A 82 -16.76 8.80 3.18
C GLU A 82 -17.40 9.46 4.40
N VAL A 83 -18.25 8.73 5.15
CA VAL A 83 -18.85 9.24 6.38
C VAL A 83 -17.81 9.40 7.50
N ALA A 84 -16.86 8.46 7.61
CA ALA A 84 -15.77 8.51 8.59
C ALA A 84 -14.87 9.74 8.39
N LYS A 85 -14.54 10.08 7.14
CA LYS A 85 -13.77 11.29 6.81
C LYS A 85 -14.47 12.57 7.22
N ARG A 86 -15.80 12.62 7.07
CA ARG A 86 -16.61 13.79 7.44
C ARG A 86 -16.82 13.93 8.96
N ARG A 87 -16.55 12.88 9.76
CA ARG A 87 -16.71 12.88 11.23
C ARG A 87 -15.53 12.20 11.96
N PRO A 88 -14.39 12.88 12.16
CA PRO A 88 -13.24 12.32 12.90
C PRO A 88 -13.41 12.23 14.43
N GLY A 89 -14.64 12.31 14.96
CA GLY A 89 -14.92 12.53 16.39
C GLY A 89 -14.86 11.30 17.31
N THR A 90 -14.94 10.08 16.79
CA THR A 90 -14.97 8.85 17.62
C THR A 90 -13.66 8.07 17.55
N ALA A 91 -13.18 7.56 18.68
CA ALA A 91 -11.92 6.80 18.78
C ALA A 91 -11.85 5.60 17.79
N PHE A 92 -12.98 4.93 17.60
CA PHE A 92 -13.12 3.85 16.62
C PHE A 92 -12.97 4.34 15.16
N THR A 93 -13.34 5.58 14.86
CA THR A 93 -13.21 6.19 13.52
C THR A 93 -11.76 6.54 13.19
N ARG A 94 -10.95 6.94 14.18
CA ARG A 94 -9.51 7.17 13.98
C ARG A 94 -8.79 5.86 13.70
N LEU A 95 -9.10 4.82 14.48
CA LEU A 95 -8.50 3.49 14.33
C LEU A 95 -8.85 2.84 12.97
N SER A 96 -10.08 3.03 12.51
CA SER A 96 -10.52 2.54 11.19
C SER A 96 -10.04 3.43 10.02
N ALA A 97 -9.87 4.74 10.22
CA ALA A 97 -9.30 5.63 9.21
C ALA A 97 -7.81 5.33 8.95
N ASP A 98 -7.02 5.06 9.98
CA ASP A 98 -5.60 4.67 9.81
C ASP A 98 -5.46 3.33 9.09
N VAL A 99 -6.35 2.37 9.40
CA VAL A 99 -6.44 1.11 8.65
C VAL A 99 -6.85 1.37 7.20
N ALA A 100 -7.84 2.23 6.95
CA ALA A 100 -8.29 2.55 5.59
C ALA A 100 -7.23 3.26 4.74
N VAL A 101 -6.44 4.17 5.33
CA VAL A 101 -5.32 4.84 4.65
C VAL A 101 -4.18 3.84 4.37
N GLY A 102 -3.87 2.96 5.32
CA GLY A 102 -2.91 1.87 5.13
C GLY A 102 -3.36 0.87 4.06
N VAL A 103 -4.65 0.54 4.00
CA VAL A 103 -5.26 -0.30 2.97
C VAL A 103 -5.22 0.40 1.61
N ARG A 104 -5.50 1.71 1.51
CA ARG A 104 -5.46 2.42 0.22
C ARG A 104 -4.05 2.49 -0.38
N ARG A 105 -3.02 2.71 0.45
CA ARG A 105 -1.62 2.65 0.01
C ARG A 105 -1.20 1.26 -0.45
N ARG A 106 -1.69 0.20 0.21
CA ARG A 106 -1.42 -1.20 -0.19
C ARG A 106 -2.27 -1.65 -1.38
N ALA A 107 -3.50 -1.16 -1.50
CA ALA A 107 -4.45 -1.57 -2.53
C ALA A 107 -4.00 -1.14 -3.92
N GLY A 108 -3.37 0.04 -4.06
CA GLY A 108 -2.78 0.48 -5.33
C GLY A 108 -1.71 -0.50 -5.84
N ALA A 109 -0.72 -0.79 -5.00
CA ALA A 109 0.36 -1.72 -5.35
C ALA A 109 -0.13 -3.16 -5.59
N SER A 110 -1.09 -3.64 -4.80
CA SER A 110 -1.68 -4.97 -4.99
C SER A 110 -2.51 -5.07 -6.26
N LEU A 111 -3.24 -4.01 -6.63
CA LEU A 111 -4.00 -3.96 -7.89
C LEU A 111 -3.05 -3.94 -9.08
N GLU A 112 -2.01 -3.11 -9.06
CA GLU A 112 -1.01 -3.08 -10.13
C GLU A 112 -0.33 -4.44 -10.33
N LEU A 113 0.00 -5.14 -9.23
CA LEU A 113 0.55 -6.49 -9.29
C LEU A 113 -0.44 -7.49 -9.90
N LEU A 114 -1.71 -7.42 -9.52
CA LEU A 114 -2.77 -8.25 -10.07
C LEU A 114 -2.93 -8.01 -11.58
N TRP A 115 -3.01 -6.76 -12.01
CA TRP A 115 -3.13 -6.40 -13.43
C TRP A 115 -1.89 -6.81 -14.24
N ALA A 116 -0.69 -6.62 -13.69
CA ALA A 116 0.54 -7.06 -14.32
C ALA A 116 0.56 -8.59 -14.48
N ARG A 117 0.12 -9.31 -13.45
CA ARG A 117 0.05 -10.78 -13.47
C ARG A 117 -1.00 -11.31 -14.43
N THR A 118 -2.23 -10.78 -14.42
CA THR A 118 -3.29 -11.24 -15.33
C THR A 118 -2.90 -11.02 -16.78
N ARG A 119 -2.26 -9.89 -17.10
CA ARG A 119 -1.75 -9.62 -18.45
C ARG A 119 -0.62 -10.58 -18.85
N ALA A 120 0.31 -10.88 -17.94
CA ALA A 120 1.37 -11.86 -18.20
C ALA A 120 0.82 -13.27 -18.44
N VAL A 121 -0.19 -13.70 -17.67
CA VAL A 121 -0.87 -14.99 -17.89
C VAL A 121 -1.57 -15.03 -19.24
N ALA A 122 -2.31 -13.97 -19.61
CA ALA A 122 -3.02 -13.91 -20.88
C ALA A 122 -2.06 -14.02 -22.08
N GLU A 123 -0.88 -13.39 -22.03
CA GLU A 123 0.10 -13.51 -23.12
C GLU A 123 0.72 -14.91 -23.21
N ARG A 124 0.98 -15.58 -22.08
CA ARG A 124 1.43 -16.97 -22.08
C ARG A 124 0.39 -17.89 -22.70
N GLU A 125 -0.89 -17.70 -22.33
CA GLU A 125 -1.97 -18.55 -22.82
C GLU A 125 -2.18 -18.41 -24.34
N ARG A 126 -2.02 -17.21 -24.88
CA ARG A 126 -2.06 -16.98 -26.33
C ARG A 126 -0.97 -17.73 -27.05
N VAL A 127 0.25 -17.72 -26.51
CA VAL A 127 1.40 -18.42 -27.10
C VAL A 127 1.23 -19.93 -26.99
N HIS A 128 0.74 -20.43 -25.86
CA HIS A 128 0.41 -21.85 -25.69
C HIS A 128 -0.65 -22.31 -26.69
N THR A 129 -1.72 -21.53 -26.85
CA THR A 129 -2.77 -21.82 -27.82
C THR A 129 -2.20 -21.85 -29.24
N ALA A 130 -1.46 -20.82 -29.65
CA ALA A 130 -0.84 -20.75 -30.98
C ALA A 130 0.10 -21.95 -31.25
N ARG A 131 0.92 -22.32 -30.26
CA ARG A 131 1.82 -23.49 -30.38
C ARG A 131 1.06 -24.81 -30.48
N SER A 132 -0.05 -24.94 -29.75
CA SER A 132 -0.89 -26.15 -29.78
C SER A 132 -1.51 -26.38 -31.16
N VAL A 133 -1.87 -25.30 -31.87
CA VAL A 133 -2.37 -25.35 -33.26
C VAL A 133 -1.25 -25.79 -34.22
N ILE A 134 -0.06 -25.23 -34.11
CA ILE A 134 1.10 -25.65 -34.93
C ILE A 134 1.40 -27.14 -34.72
N GLU A 135 1.38 -27.60 -33.48
CA GLU A 135 1.66 -28.99 -33.13
C GLU A 135 0.58 -29.96 -33.64
N SER A 136 -0.70 -29.56 -33.63
CA SER A 136 -1.78 -30.37 -34.18
C SER A 136 -1.68 -30.49 -35.71
N GLU A 137 -1.36 -29.40 -36.40
CA GLU A 137 -1.12 -29.39 -37.85
C GLU A 137 0.10 -30.22 -38.23
N ARG A 138 1.19 -30.12 -37.47
CA ARG A 138 2.41 -30.90 -37.66
C ARG A 138 2.12 -32.40 -37.54
N ARG A 139 1.34 -32.82 -36.54
CA ARG A 139 0.93 -34.23 -36.40
C ARG A 139 0.11 -34.70 -37.60
N ALA A 140 -0.85 -33.90 -38.05
CA ALA A 140 -1.66 -34.23 -39.23
C ALA A 140 -0.79 -34.35 -40.51
N ALA A 141 0.14 -33.42 -40.73
CA ALA A 141 1.04 -33.44 -41.88
C ALA A 141 1.99 -34.65 -41.86
N ARG A 142 2.53 -35.04 -40.69
CA ARG A 142 3.36 -36.25 -40.55
C ARG A 142 2.61 -37.54 -40.86
N LEU A 143 1.36 -37.64 -40.42
CA LEU A 143 0.54 -38.81 -40.71
C LEU A 143 0.26 -38.93 -42.21
N ARG A 144 -0.10 -37.84 -42.89
CA ARG A 144 -0.27 -37.82 -44.34
C ARG A 144 1.02 -38.10 -45.09
N LEU A 145 2.16 -37.61 -44.59
CA LEU A 145 3.45 -37.85 -45.23
C LEU A 145 3.78 -39.34 -45.22
N ALA A 146 3.55 -40.02 -44.10
CA ALA A 146 3.75 -41.47 -44.00
C ALA A 146 2.79 -42.27 -44.90
N GLU A 147 1.60 -41.72 -45.20
CA GLU A 147 0.66 -42.32 -46.16
C GLU A 147 1.14 -42.12 -47.60
N ALA A 148 1.51 -40.89 -47.98
CA ALA A 148 2.06 -40.56 -49.30
C ALA A 148 3.34 -41.35 -49.64
N GLU A 149 4.23 -41.53 -48.66
CA GLU A 149 5.44 -42.35 -48.81
C GLU A 149 5.11 -43.84 -49.03
N ARG A 150 4.01 -44.34 -48.45
CA ARG A 150 3.57 -45.72 -48.68
C ARG A 150 2.88 -45.89 -50.03
N SER A 151 2.19 -44.87 -50.52
CA SER A 151 1.56 -44.87 -51.85
C SER A 151 2.50 -44.47 -52.98
N GLU A 152 3.78 -44.21 -52.69
CA GLU A 152 4.80 -43.76 -53.65
C GLU A 152 4.40 -42.46 -54.39
N ASP A 153 3.61 -41.58 -53.75
CA ASP A 153 3.28 -40.27 -54.29
C ASP A 153 4.34 -39.23 -53.89
N ASP A 154 5.38 -39.14 -54.71
CA ASP A 154 6.50 -38.21 -54.48
C ASP A 154 6.07 -36.74 -54.47
N SER A 155 5.00 -36.40 -55.21
CA SER A 155 4.52 -35.03 -55.32
C SER A 155 3.84 -34.58 -54.03
N GLU A 156 2.96 -35.42 -53.47
CA GLU A 156 2.31 -35.17 -52.19
C GLU A 156 3.33 -35.19 -51.04
N ALA A 157 4.26 -36.14 -51.06
CA ALA A 157 5.33 -36.22 -50.07
C ALA A 157 6.21 -34.95 -50.07
N ALA A 158 6.57 -34.42 -51.25
CA ALA A 158 7.32 -33.17 -51.35
C ALA A 158 6.55 -31.97 -50.78
N MET A 159 5.24 -31.84 -51.10
CA MET A 159 4.42 -30.77 -50.53
C MET A 159 4.30 -30.85 -49.01
N LEU A 160 4.17 -32.05 -48.45
CA LEU A 160 4.04 -32.25 -47.01
C LEU A 160 5.34 -31.96 -46.26
N ARG A 161 6.50 -32.29 -46.84
CA ARG A 161 7.81 -31.88 -46.29
C ARG A 161 7.98 -30.37 -46.28
N GLU A 162 7.60 -29.69 -47.36
CA GLU A 162 7.58 -28.23 -47.42
C GLU A 162 6.62 -27.65 -46.37
N ARG A 163 5.43 -28.24 -46.19
CA ARG A 163 4.50 -27.81 -45.14
C ARG A 163 5.08 -27.95 -43.73
N LEU A 164 5.78 -29.06 -43.46
CA LEU A 164 6.45 -29.26 -42.17
C LEU A 164 7.55 -28.21 -41.94
N TYR A 165 8.33 -27.90 -42.97
CA TYR A 165 9.35 -26.85 -42.92
C TYR A 165 8.73 -25.46 -42.60
N GLN A 166 7.61 -25.13 -43.23
CA GLN A 166 6.87 -23.89 -42.94
C GLN A 166 6.34 -23.83 -41.49
N LEU A 167 5.86 -24.95 -40.96
CA LEU A 167 5.39 -25.03 -39.57
C LEU A 167 6.55 -24.84 -38.58
N ASP A 168 7.72 -25.39 -38.88
CA ASP A 168 8.92 -25.23 -38.05
C ASP A 168 9.43 -23.77 -38.08
N GLN A 169 9.39 -23.11 -39.25
CA GLN A 169 9.65 -21.68 -39.34
C GLN A 169 8.63 -20.85 -38.55
N ALA A 170 7.34 -21.20 -38.63
CA ALA A 170 6.29 -20.50 -37.91
C ALA A 170 6.45 -20.63 -36.37
N GLU A 171 6.83 -21.81 -35.87
CA GLU A 171 7.12 -22.01 -34.44
C GLU A 171 8.33 -21.16 -34.01
N THR A 172 9.38 -21.11 -34.83
CA THR A 172 10.58 -20.30 -34.55
C THR A 172 10.25 -18.81 -34.51
N ALA A 173 9.52 -18.32 -35.52
CA ALA A 173 9.09 -16.92 -35.58
C ALA A 173 8.16 -16.54 -34.41
N LEU A 174 7.26 -17.45 -34.00
CA LEU A 174 6.42 -17.26 -32.82
C LEU A 174 7.26 -17.11 -31.55
N GLY A 175 8.29 -17.95 -31.38
CA GLY A 175 9.22 -17.89 -30.27
C GLY A 175 10.01 -16.58 -30.20
N GLU A 176 10.56 -16.14 -31.34
CA GLU A 176 11.32 -14.89 -31.45
C GLU A 176 10.46 -13.65 -31.14
N GLN A 177 9.20 -13.63 -31.60
CA GLN A 177 8.30 -12.51 -31.35
C GLN A 177 7.72 -12.50 -29.94
N ALA A 178 7.39 -13.66 -29.39
CA ALA A 178 6.69 -13.77 -28.12
C ALA A 178 7.63 -13.82 -26.91
N GLY A 179 8.82 -14.42 -27.05
CA GLY A 179 9.80 -14.58 -25.98
C GLY A 179 10.15 -13.26 -25.27
N PRO A 180 10.57 -12.21 -26.00
CA PRO A 180 10.87 -10.91 -25.41
C PRO A 180 9.67 -10.27 -24.70
N ARG A 181 8.45 -10.45 -25.23
CA ARG A 181 7.22 -9.89 -24.63
C ARG A 181 6.87 -10.56 -23.31
N ILE A 182 7.00 -11.89 -23.24
CA ILE A 182 6.79 -12.65 -22.00
C ILE A 182 7.85 -12.26 -20.97
N ALA A 183 9.13 -12.20 -21.37
CA ALA A 183 10.22 -11.81 -20.48
C ALA A 183 10.02 -10.39 -19.92
N GLN A 184 9.58 -9.45 -20.75
CA GLN A 184 9.25 -8.09 -20.31
C GLN A 184 8.06 -8.06 -19.35
N ALA A 185 7.02 -8.87 -19.59
CA ALA A 185 5.86 -8.97 -18.70
C ALA A 185 6.26 -9.53 -17.32
N ASP A 186 7.11 -10.57 -17.30
CA ASP A 186 7.64 -11.15 -16.07
C ASP A 186 8.52 -10.18 -15.29
N GLU A 187 9.35 -9.40 -15.99
CA GLU A 187 10.17 -8.37 -15.37
C GLU A 187 9.31 -7.27 -14.74
N ARG A 188 8.22 -6.83 -15.38
CA ARG A 188 7.27 -5.88 -14.76
C ARG A 188 6.63 -6.43 -13.49
N VAL A 189 6.21 -7.70 -13.50
CA VAL A 189 5.66 -8.36 -12.30
C VAL A 189 6.72 -8.39 -11.19
N ARG A 190 7.98 -8.67 -11.54
CA ARG A 190 9.10 -8.68 -10.61
C ARG A 190 9.37 -7.29 -10.02
N GLN A 191 9.39 -6.24 -10.84
CA GLN A 191 9.58 -4.86 -10.41
C GLN A 191 8.48 -4.38 -9.47
N VAL A 192 7.20 -4.61 -9.82
CA VAL A 192 6.07 -4.25 -8.97
C VAL A 192 6.13 -5.02 -7.64
N ARG A 193 6.51 -6.30 -7.67
CA ARG A 193 6.69 -7.09 -6.45
C ARG A 193 7.80 -6.54 -5.56
N PHE A 194 8.92 -6.09 -6.13
CA PHE A 194 10.01 -5.47 -5.35
C PHE A 194 9.58 -4.12 -4.77
N ALA A 195 8.89 -3.28 -5.53
CA ALA A 195 8.38 -2.00 -5.04
C ALA A 195 7.33 -2.16 -3.92
N ALA A 196 6.52 -3.23 -3.99
CA ALA A 196 5.52 -3.56 -2.98
C ALA A 196 6.10 -4.29 -1.75
N ALA A 197 7.30 -4.88 -1.86
CA ALA A 197 7.96 -5.54 -0.75
C ALA A 197 8.30 -4.48 0.31
N LYS A 198 7.82 -4.70 1.53
CA LYS A 198 8.06 -3.82 2.68
C LYS A 198 9.58 -3.67 2.85
N THR A 199 10.13 -2.49 2.54
CA THR A 199 11.50 -2.13 2.92
C THR A 199 11.55 -2.20 4.44
N MET A 200 12.01 -3.32 4.98
CA MET A 200 12.40 -3.37 6.38
C MET A 200 13.62 -2.48 6.49
N VAL A 201 13.44 -1.33 7.14
CA VAL A 201 14.57 -0.57 7.66
C VAL A 201 15.20 -1.47 8.70
N VAL A 202 16.34 -2.08 8.36
CA VAL A 202 17.20 -2.71 9.36
C VAL A 202 17.68 -1.55 10.22
N VAL A 203 17.14 -1.44 11.44
CA VAL A 203 17.75 -0.60 12.46
C VAL A 203 19.13 -1.22 12.70
N PRO A 204 20.24 -0.55 12.37
CA PRO A 204 21.56 -1.08 12.69
C PRO A 204 21.56 -1.35 14.20
N GLU A 205 22.06 -2.52 14.61
CA GLU A 205 22.22 -2.84 16.03
C GLU A 205 22.88 -1.63 16.72
N PRO A 206 22.41 -1.23 17.91
CA PRO A 206 23.06 -0.16 18.66
C PRO A 206 24.55 -0.46 18.70
N TYR A 207 25.38 0.47 18.22
CA TYR A 207 26.82 0.35 18.40
C TYR A 207 27.09 -0.07 19.84
N PRO A 208 27.90 -1.11 20.09
CA PRO A 208 28.31 -1.39 21.47
C PRO A 208 28.87 -0.09 22.03
N PRO A 209 28.52 0.28 23.27
CA PRO A 209 29.15 1.44 23.91
C PRO A 209 30.66 1.28 23.73
N PRO A 210 31.38 2.35 23.34
CA PRO A 210 32.82 2.27 23.14
C PRO A 210 33.41 1.62 24.39
N ASP A 211 34.13 0.52 24.20
CA ASP A 211 34.84 -0.14 25.29
C ASP A 211 35.66 0.95 25.97
N GLU A 212 35.27 1.31 27.19
CA GLU A 212 36.06 2.18 28.06
C GLU A 212 37.29 1.34 28.42
N GLY A 213 38.18 1.18 27.45
CA GLY A 213 39.44 0.49 27.64
C GLY A 213 40.11 1.12 28.84
N ASP A 214 40.58 0.26 29.75
CA ASP A 214 41.26 0.69 30.96
C ASP A 214 42.22 1.84 30.63
N PRO A 215 42.15 2.97 31.38
CA PRO A 215 42.93 4.14 31.07
C PRO A 215 44.40 3.75 30.94
N PRO A 216 45.13 4.27 29.92
CA PRO A 216 46.51 3.87 29.69
C PRO A 216 47.31 4.11 30.96
N THR A 217 47.99 3.06 31.44
CA THR A 217 48.82 3.14 32.64
C THR A 217 49.84 4.27 32.43
N PRO A 218 49.91 5.27 33.33
CA PRO A 218 50.85 6.37 33.18
C PRO A 218 52.27 5.85 33.04
N ALA A 219 53.02 6.39 32.08
CA ALA A 219 54.43 6.02 31.90
C ALA A 219 55.20 6.29 33.21
N PRO A 220 56.03 5.34 33.69
CA PRO A 220 56.80 5.53 34.91
C PRO A 220 57.77 6.69 34.72
N VAL A 221 57.62 7.72 35.55
CA VAL A 221 58.52 8.88 35.60
C VAL A 221 59.88 8.38 36.09
N PRO A 222 60.99 8.67 35.38
CA PRO A 222 62.32 8.34 35.87
C PRO A 222 62.56 9.03 37.22
N GLU A 223 62.99 8.26 38.23
CA GLU A 223 63.34 8.83 39.53
C GLU A 223 64.41 9.91 39.38
N PRO A 224 64.37 10.99 40.18
CA PRO A 224 65.38 12.04 40.13
C PRO A 224 66.75 11.46 40.47
N TYR A 225 67.77 11.88 39.72
CA TYR A 225 69.16 11.53 40.01
C TYR A 225 69.53 11.84 41.47
N PRO A 226 70.32 10.99 42.13
CA PRO A 226 70.78 11.25 43.49
C PRO A 226 71.56 12.58 43.53
N PRO A 227 71.40 13.38 44.62
CA PRO A 227 72.13 14.62 44.77
C PRO A 227 73.64 14.35 44.85
N PRO A 228 74.49 15.25 44.34
CA PRO A 228 75.94 15.08 44.34
C PRO A 228 76.46 15.02 45.78
N ASP A 229 77.38 14.08 46.05
CA ASP A 229 77.99 13.86 47.36
C ASP A 229 78.57 15.17 47.92
N GLU A 230 78.05 15.63 49.06
CA GLU A 230 78.66 16.72 49.82
C GLU A 230 80.01 16.24 50.38
N ASP A 231 81.07 16.89 49.88
CA ASP A 231 82.46 16.76 50.30
C ASP A 231 82.60 16.90 51.83
N THR A 232 82.64 15.78 52.54
CA THR A 232 82.95 15.72 53.98
C THR A 232 84.46 15.79 54.22
N ARG A 233 85.12 16.83 53.71
CA ARG A 233 86.45 17.24 54.18
C ARG A 233 86.35 18.55 54.95
N ARG A 234 85.92 18.43 56.20
CA ARG A 234 86.25 19.41 57.24
C ARG A 234 86.32 18.77 58.62
N PRO A 235 87.51 18.44 59.13
CA PRO A 235 87.79 18.55 60.54
C PRO A 235 88.28 19.99 60.81
N ALA A 236 87.56 20.70 61.68
CA ALA A 236 88.08 21.88 62.34
C ALA A 236 88.55 21.48 63.74
N ALA A 237 89.71 22.05 64.12
CA ALA A 237 90.43 21.93 65.39
C ALA A 237 91.31 20.68 65.56
#